data_AF-A0AAD3WZJ5-F1
#
_entry.id   AF-A0AAD3WZJ5-F1
#
_cell.length_a   1.000
_cell.length_b   1.000
_cell.length_c   1.000
_cell.angle_alpha   90.00
_cell.angle_beta   90.00
_cell.angle_gamma   90.00
#
_symmetry.space_group_name_H-M   'P 1'
#
loop_
_entity.id
_entity.type
_entity.pdbx_description
1 polymer ?
#
loop_
_entity_poly.entity_id
_entity_poly.type
_entity_poly.pdbx_seq_one_letter_code
_entity_poly.pdbx_strand_id
1 'polypeptide(L)'
;MNPSTAEDLDARVWSDSQYLDTHWVLRRMRVSGDFGRMPSGRQERAVGRRRDTGAPLSGGGERDEIDLEGRGVPVASGPIVGLATP
;
A
#
# COMPACT_ATOMS: atom_id res chain seq x y z
N MET A 1 1.02 -1.63 6.04
CA MET A 1 0.98 -1.90 7.49
C MET A 1 -0.29 -2.70 7.75
N ASN A 2 -0.20 -3.84 8.42
CA ASN A 2 -1.31 -4.80 8.58
C ASN A 2 -1.58 -5.01 10.09
N PRO A 3 -2.83 -5.18 10.54
CA PRO A 3 -3.12 -5.62 11.90
C PRO A 3 -2.29 -6.86 12.26
N SER A 4 -1.65 -6.86 13.43
CA SER A 4 -0.75 -7.95 13.83
C SER A 4 -0.74 -8.26 15.33
N THR A 5 -1.27 -7.38 16.17
CA THR A 5 -1.51 -7.66 17.59
C THR A 5 -2.89 -8.30 17.77
N ALA A 6 -3.08 -9.06 18.85
CA ALA A 6 -4.39 -9.62 19.18
C ALA A 6 -5.45 -8.51 19.34
N GLU A 7 -5.07 -7.41 19.99
CA GLU A 7 -5.92 -6.23 20.16
C GLU A 7 -6.32 -5.60 18.81
N ASP A 8 -5.36 -5.44 17.88
CA ASP A 8 -5.66 -4.90 16.54
C ASP A 8 -6.56 -5.83 15.72
N LEU A 9 -6.38 -7.15 15.87
CA LEU A 9 -7.18 -8.15 15.16
C LEU A 9 -8.62 -8.18 15.68
N ASP A 10 -8.80 -8.16 17.00
CA ASP A 10 -10.12 -8.07 17.65
C ASP A 10 -10.85 -6.78 17.27
N ALA A 11 -10.13 -5.66 17.17
CA ALA A 11 -10.73 -4.38 16.83
C ALA A 11 -11.09 -4.21 15.33
N ARG A 12 -10.44 -4.95 14.42
CA ARG A 12 -10.50 -4.64 12.97
C ARG A 12 -10.79 -5.81 12.02
N VAL A 13 -10.59 -7.05 12.44
CA VAL A 13 -10.68 -8.23 11.56
C VAL A 13 -11.85 -9.13 11.94
N TRP A 14 -12.04 -9.39 13.24
CA TRP A 14 -13.08 -10.30 13.71
C TRP A 14 -14.41 -9.57 13.87
N SER A 15 -15.48 -10.14 13.31
CA SER A 15 -16.85 -9.78 13.69
C SER A 15 -17.29 -10.49 14.97
N ASP A 16 -16.69 -11.63 15.26
CA ASP A 16 -16.77 -12.34 16.54
C ASP A 16 -15.40 -12.99 16.82
N SER A 17 -14.71 -12.52 17.86
CA SER A 17 -13.37 -13.01 18.21
C SER A 17 -13.38 -14.34 18.97
N GLN A 18 -14.51 -14.74 19.54
CA GLN A 18 -14.65 -16.06 20.19
C GLN A 18 -14.68 -17.17 19.15
N TYR A 19 -15.35 -16.95 18.02
CA TYR A 19 -15.47 -17.93 16.94
C TYR A 19 -14.51 -17.67 15.76
N LEU A 20 -13.75 -16.56 15.81
CA LEU A 20 -12.86 -16.10 14.74
C LEU A 20 -13.60 -15.85 13.42
N ASP A 21 -14.83 -15.36 13.52
CA ASP A 21 -15.65 -15.03 12.35
C ASP A 21 -15.12 -13.75 11.70
N THR A 22 -15.07 -13.75 10.36
CA THR A 22 -14.60 -12.60 9.58
C THR A 22 -15.34 -12.49 8.26
N HIS A 23 -15.20 -11.34 7.62
CA HIS A 23 -15.71 -11.09 6.28
C HIS A 23 -14.54 -11.08 5.30
N TRP A 24 -14.63 -11.90 4.25
CA TRP A 24 -13.57 -11.95 3.25
C TRP A 24 -14.00 -11.33 1.93
N VAL A 25 -13.17 -10.43 1.41
CA VAL A 25 -13.27 -9.90 0.06
C VAL A 25 -12.19 -10.56 -0.81
N LEU A 26 -12.61 -11.33 -1.81
CA LEU A 26 -11.72 -11.88 -2.82
C LEU A 26 -11.79 -11.05 -4.11
N ARG A 27 -10.63 -10.62 -4.62
CA ARG A 27 -10.53 -9.88 -5.88
C ARG A 27 -9.47 -10.47 -6.80
N ARG A 28 -9.85 -10.76 -8.05
CA ARG A 28 -8.89 -11.03 -9.13
C ARG A 28 -8.47 -9.69 -9.74
N MET A 29 -7.23 -9.27 -9.48
CA MET A 29 -6.66 -8.03 -10.02
C MET A 29 -5.53 -8.36 -10.98
N ARG A 30 -5.56 -7.77 -12.19
CA ARG A 30 -4.46 -7.86 -13.14
C ARG A 30 -3.53 -6.67 -12.94
N VAL A 31 -2.27 -6.94 -12.67
CA VAL A 31 -1.22 -5.92 -12.67
C VAL A 31 -0.76 -5.70 -14.12
N SER A 32 -0.70 -4.44 -14.57
CA SER A 32 -0.20 -4.13 -15.90
C SER A 32 1.27 -4.51 -16.03
N GLY A 33 1.63 -5.18 -17.13
CA GLY A 33 3.02 -5.45 -17.46
C GLY A 33 3.84 -4.17 -17.67
N ASP A 34 3.19 -3.07 -18.03
CA ASP A 34 3.86 -1.79 -18.26
C ASP A 34 4.40 -1.19 -16.96
N PHE A 35 3.68 -1.38 -15.85
CA PHE A 35 4.17 -0.99 -14.52
C PHE A 35 5.51 -1.66 -14.21
N GLY A 36 5.62 -2.97 -14.49
CA GLY A 36 6.85 -3.74 -14.28
C GLY A 36 8.04 -3.28 -15.13
N ARG A 37 7.78 -2.63 -16.26
CA ARG A 37 8.80 -2.07 -17.17
C ARG A 37 9.20 -0.64 -16.85
N MET A 38 8.45 0.08 -16.02
CA MET A 38 8.80 1.45 -15.62
C MET A 38 10.14 1.47 -14.86
N PRO A 39 10.91 2.58 -14.91
CA PRO A 39 12.06 2.77 -14.03
C PRO A 39 11.69 2.59 -12.55
N SER A 40 12.59 2.03 -11.74
CA SER A 40 12.33 1.74 -10.32
C SER A 40 11.81 2.97 -9.56
N GLY A 41 12.42 4.14 -9.73
CA GLY A 41 11.96 5.38 -9.09
C GLY A 41 10.55 5.85 -9.50
N ARG A 42 9.98 5.38 -10.62
CA ARG A 42 8.56 5.61 -10.95
C ARG A 42 7.65 4.62 -10.21
N GLN A 43 8.06 3.35 -10.13
CA GLN A 43 7.35 2.34 -9.37
C GLN A 43 7.30 2.70 -7.87
N GLU A 44 8.45 3.09 -7.31
CA GLU A 44 8.60 3.51 -5.92
C GLU A 44 7.74 4.73 -5.60
N ARG A 45 7.69 5.74 -6.48
CA ARG A 45 6.81 6.91 -6.30
C ARG A 45 5.33 6.56 -6.38
N ALA A 46 4.95 5.61 -7.23
CA ALA A 46 3.56 5.15 -7.32
C ALA A 46 3.12 4.39 -6.05
N VAL A 47 4.05 3.71 -5.37
CA VAL A 47 3.79 2.93 -4.14
C VAL A 47 4.02 3.75 -2.86
N GLY A 48 4.91 4.74 -2.90
CA GLY A 48 5.35 5.52 -1.74
C GLY A 48 6.41 4.84 -0.87
N ARG A 49 7.01 3.73 -1.33
CA ARG A 49 8.04 2.96 -0.62
C ARG A 49 9.18 2.53 -1.53
N ARG A 50 10.37 2.40 -0.96
CA ARG A 50 11.57 1.86 -1.61
C ARG A 50 11.35 0.40 -1.97
N ARG A 51 11.79 0.00 -3.16
CA ARG A 51 11.53 -1.34 -3.68
C ARG A 51 12.37 -2.43 -3.02
N ASP A 52 13.57 -2.10 -2.58
CA ASP A 52 14.54 -3.02 -2.01
C ASP A 52 14.31 -3.30 -0.52
N THR A 53 13.92 -2.28 0.23
CA THR A 53 13.82 -2.28 1.69
C THR A 53 12.38 -2.16 2.18
N GLY A 54 11.45 -1.78 1.31
CA GLY A 54 10.09 -1.45 1.70
C GLY A 54 9.98 -0.19 2.54
N ALA A 55 11.06 0.53 2.86
CA ALA A 55 11.01 1.73 3.68
C ALA A 55 10.20 2.86 3.02
N PRO A 56 9.55 3.75 3.80
CA PRO A 56 8.95 4.97 3.27
C PRO A 56 9.94 5.77 2.42
N LEU A 57 9.45 6.48 1.39
CA LEU A 57 10.33 7.33 0.59
C LEU A 57 10.95 8.50 1.40
N SER A 58 10.30 8.88 2.50
CA SER A 58 10.78 9.84 3.50
C SER A 58 11.94 9.34 4.36
N GLY A 59 12.31 8.06 4.26
CA GLY A 59 13.38 7.42 5.05
C GLY A 59 12.84 6.48 6.14
N GLY A 60 13.76 5.90 6.93
CA GLY A 60 13.44 4.94 7.99
C GLY A 60 13.55 3.47 7.56
N GLY A 61 12.92 2.60 8.34
CA GLY A 61 12.81 1.16 8.10
C GLY A 61 11.47 0.74 7.48
N GLU A 62 11.34 -0.54 7.15
CA GLU A 62 10.15 -1.12 6.50
C GLU A 62 8.85 -0.86 7.30
N ARG A 63 8.92 -0.86 8.63
CA ARG A 63 7.73 -0.69 9.47
C ARG A 63 7.44 0.76 9.86
N ASP A 64 8.31 1.68 9.47
CA ASP A 64 8.17 3.07 9.84
C ASP A 64 6.99 3.71 9.10
N GLU A 65 6.43 4.72 9.75
CA GLU A 65 5.28 5.46 9.24
C GLU A 65 5.68 6.31 8.03
N ILE A 66 4.71 6.47 7.11
CA ILE A 66 4.89 7.33 5.96
C ILE A 66 4.58 8.77 6.40
N ASP A 67 5.48 9.71 6.13
CA ASP A 67 5.18 11.13 6.26
C ASP A 67 4.23 11.58 5.13
N LEU A 68 2.95 11.74 5.48
CA LEU A 68 1.91 12.17 4.55
C LEU A 68 1.85 13.70 4.40
N GLU A 69 2.52 14.47 5.26
CA GLU A 69 2.55 15.94 5.22
C GLU A 69 3.65 16.48 4.29
N GLY A 70 4.42 15.58 3.67
CA GLY A 70 5.17 15.90 2.46
C GLY A 70 6.43 16.73 2.68
N ARG A 71 7.13 16.57 3.82
CA ARG A 71 8.38 17.31 4.03
C ARG A 71 9.60 16.70 3.32
N GLY A 72 9.44 15.56 2.63
CA GLY A 72 10.58 14.82 2.05
C GLY A 72 10.46 14.29 0.63
N VAL A 73 9.30 14.33 -0.05
CA VAL A 73 9.15 13.64 -1.35
C VAL A 73 8.33 14.49 -2.33
N PRO A 74 8.85 14.81 -3.53
CA PRO A 74 8.05 15.40 -4.60
C PRO A 74 6.99 14.41 -5.05
N VAL A 75 5.72 14.68 -4.74
CA VAL A 75 4.58 13.95 -5.30
C VAL A 75 4.52 14.30 -6.79
N ALA A 76 4.75 13.33 -7.67
CA ALA A 76 4.58 13.55 -9.10
C ALA A 76 3.07 13.64 -9.39
N SER A 77 2.54 14.85 -9.46
CA SER A 77 1.19 15.15 -9.92
C SER A 77 1.07 14.87 -11.43
N GLY A 78 1.03 13.59 -11.79
CA GLY A 78 0.57 13.13 -13.10
C GLY A 78 -0.92 12.82 -13.04
N PRO A 79 -1.68 12.99 -14.14
CA PRO A 79 -3.08 12.63 -14.14
C PRO A 79 -3.24 11.15 -13.75
N ILE A 80 -4.12 10.87 -12.80
CA ILE A 80 -4.67 9.53 -12.61
C ILE A 80 -5.56 9.32 -13.84
N VAL A 81 -4.98 8.75 -14.91
CA VAL A 81 -5.74 8.40 -16.10
C VAL A 81 -6.68 7.28 -15.69
N GLY A 82 -7.94 7.64 -15.41
CA GLY A 82 -9.02 6.69 -15.25
C GLY A 82 -9.09 5.83 -16.51
N LEU A 83 -9.09 4.51 -16.32
CA LEU A 83 -9.41 3.57 -17.38
C LEU A 83 -10.88 3.79 -17.76
N ALA A 84 -11.13 4.64 -18.75
CA ALA A 84 -12.39 4.61 -19.49
C ALA A 84 -12.49 3.20 -20.11
N THR A 85 -13.48 2.45 -19.66
CA THR A 85 -13.83 1.15 -20.24
C THR A 85 -14.83 1.41 -21.37
N PRO A 86 -14.74 0.72 -22.52
CA PRO A 86 -15.74 0.84 -23.60
C PRO A 86 -17.13 0.37 -23.18
#